data_AF-A0A1I0XKY7-F1
#
_entry.id   AF-A0A1I0XKY7-F1
#
_cell.length_a   1.000
_cell.length_b   1.000
_cell.length_c   1.000
_cell.angle_alpha   90.00
_cell.angle_beta   90.00
_cell.angle_gamma   90.00
#
_symmetry.space_group_name_H-M   'P 1'
#
loop_
_entity.id
_entity.type
_entity.pdbx_description
1 polymer ?
#
loop_
_entity_poly.entity_id
_entity_poly.type
_entity_poly.pdbx_seq_one_letter_code
_entity_poly.pdbx_strand_id
1 'polypeptide(L)'
;MKKIISKTNFLILLLLCSTSIVFSQAKKPTLMVVPSDAWCIEKGYVMEFDNQGTLVTLPDYKRAFQENTDLLLVVAKLGELMAERGFPLETMEGALKTLASESAEDAMLTSKTGAGISENPIDKLKKTAKADIWMQVTWTINQVGPKKSITFILQGLDAYTDKQIAGASGTGNELIGATLPVMLQTAVLSHIDNFNVQLMTHFDDMFRNGREIVIRIKKFDSWDGDLEKEFDGKELNGYIEEWLTKNCVQGRFSTTDSTENMMLFKQVRIPLYNEAGVAIDAKGFCKGLQSYLKKAPFMITNKLMMKGLGQASIVLGEK
;
A
#
# COMPACT_ATOMS: atom_id res chain seq x y z
N MET A 1 57.96 -32.45 19.18
CA MET A 1 56.51 -32.58 18.92
C MET A 1 55.98 -31.20 18.53
N LYS A 2 55.92 -30.95 17.21
CA LYS A 2 55.74 -29.63 16.60
C LYS A 2 54.30 -29.48 16.08
N LYS A 3 53.71 -28.32 16.33
CA LYS A 3 52.73 -27.61 15.47
C LYS A 3 51.46 -28.37 15.02
N ILE A 4 50.63 -28.85 15.94
CA ILE A 4 49.26 -29.30 15.58
C ILE A 4 48.16 -28.44 16.25
N ILE A 5 48.48 -27.61 17.24
CA ILE A 5 47.46 -26.91 18.05
C ILE A 5 47.01 -25.53 17.48
N SER A 6 47.70 -24.95 16.49
CA SER A 6 47.32 -23.61 15.99
C SER A 6 46.34 -23.58 14.82
N LYS A 7 46.17 -24.69 14.08
CA LYS A 7 45.30 -24.72 12.89
C LYS A 7 43.83 -24.97 13.23
N THR A 8 43.55 -25.79 14.25
CA THR A 8 42.18 -26.13 14.66
C THR A 8 41.46 -24.95 15.31
N ASN A 9 42.16 -24.17 16.15
CA ASN A 9 41.58 -22.96 16.76
C ASN A 9 41.37 -21.82 15.74
N PHE A 10 42.18 -21.75 14.68
CA PHE A 10 41.97 -20.79 13.59
C PHE A 10 40.76 -21.18 12.71
N LEU A 11 40.52 -22.47 12.51
CA LEU A 11 39.35 -22.97 11.78
C LEU A 11 38.04 -22.71 12.55
N ILE A 12 38.04 -22.84 13.87
CA ILE A 12 36.89 -22.54 14.74
C ILE A 12 36.59 -21.03 14.76
N LEU A 13 37.62 -20.17 14.76
CA LEU A 13 37.44 -18.72 14.70
C LEU A 13 36.93 -18.25 13.32
N LEU A 14 37.31 -18.92 12.23
CA LEU A 14 36.78 -18.65 10.89
C LEU A 14 35.33 -19.14 10.72
N LEU A 15 34.97 -20.23 11.39
CA LEU A 15 33.59 -20.76 11.42
C LEU A 15 32.64 -19.86 12.24
N LEU A 16 33.14 -19.24 13.32
CA LEU A 16 32.37 -18.28 14.13
C LEU A 16 32.17 -16.92 13.45
N CYS A 17 32.99 -16.57 12.45
CA CYS A 17 32.88 -15.31 11.70
C CYS A 17 31.93 -15.38 10.50
N SER A 18 31.45 -16.58 10.13
CA SER A 18 30.55 -16.77 8.98
C SER A 18 29.05 -16.73 9.33
N THR A 19 28.68 -16.56 10.61
CA THR A 19 27.28 -16.44 11.04
C THR A 19 26.79 -15.03 11.29
N SER A 20 27.64 -14.01 11.10
CA SER A 20 27.16 -12.64 10.90
C SER A 20 26.64 -12.49 9.47
N ILE A 21 25.57 -13.23 9.16
CA ILE A 21 24.57 -12.72 8.22
C ILE A 21 24.10 -11.44 8.88
N VAL A 22 24.68 -10.33 8.43
CA VAL A 22 24.09 -9.02 8.60
C VAL A 22 22.71 -9.17 7.97
N PHE A 23 21.70 -9.47 8.79
CA PHE A 23 20.34 -9.15 8.46
C PHE A 23 20.38 -7.67 8.18
N SER A 24 20.50 -7.31 6.90
CA SER A 24 20.17 -5.98 6.43
C SER A 24 18.82 -5.70 7.05
N GLN A 25 18.80 -4.82 8.05
CA GLN A 25 17.57 -4.51 8.76
C GLN A 25 16.68 -3.88 7.69
N ALA A 26 15.76 -4.71 7.21
CA ALA A 26 14.80 -4.40 6.19
C ALA A 26 14.22 -3.01 6.49
N LYS A 27 14.36 -2.07 5.55
CA LYS A 27 13.92 -0.69 5.75
C LYS A 27 12.44 -0.72 6.09
N LYS A 28 12.08 -0.32 7.32
CA LYS A 28 10.69 -0.29 7.74
C LYS A 28 9.88 0.58 6.77
N PRO A 29 8.68 0.13 6.35
CA PRO A 29 7.81 0.89 5.47
C PRO A 29 7.39 2.21 6.10
N THR A 30 7.05 3.20 5.26
CA THR A 30 6.57 4.50 5.75
C THR A 30 5.12 4.40 6.22
N LEU A 31 4.80 5.09 7.31
CA LEU A 31 3.48 5.12 7.91
C LEU A 31 2.90 6.54 7.83
N MET A 32 1.63 6.64 7.46
CA MET A 32 0.88 7.89 7.50
C MET A 32 -0.34 7.72 8.40
N VAL A 33 -0.50 8.63 9.37
CA VAL A 33 -1.66 8.63 10.27
C VAL A 33 -2.74 9.56 9.71
N VAL A 34 -3.96 9.04 9.53
CA VAL A 34 -5.09 9.77 8.95
C VAL A 34 -6.38 9.46 9.73
N PRO A 35 -7.39 10.34 9.73
CA PRO A 35 -8.71 9.95 10.22
C PRO A 35 -9.31 8.85 9.35
N SER A 36 -10.16 8.00 9.90
CA SER A 36 -10.96 7.05 9.10
C SER A 36 -11.97 7.78 8.21
N ASP A 37 -12.32 7.18 7.07
CA ASP A 37 -13.39 7.68 6.20
C ASP A 37 -14.71 7.92 6.97
N ALA A 38 -15.08 6.99 7.86
CA ALA A 38 -16.28 7.11 8.69
C ALA A 38 -16.27 8.35 9.58
N TRP A 39 -15.12 8.66 10.20
CA TRP A 39 -14.95 9.87 11.01
C TRP A 39 -15.08 11.14 10.15
N CYS A 40 -14.48 11.16 8.96
CA CYS A 40 -14.60 12.29 8.04
C CYS A 40 -16.07 12.52 7.63
N ILE A 41 -16.79 11.44 7.31
CA ILE A 41 -18.20 11.48 6.94
C ILE A 41 -19.06 11.98 8.11
N GLU A 42 -18.86 11.45 9.32
CA GLU A 42 -19.59 11.87 10.51
C GLU A 42 -19.40 13.37 10.81
N LYS A 43 -18.18 13.90 10.60
CA LYS A 43 -17.85 15.31 10.82
C LYS A 43 -18.18 16.23 9.64
N GLY A 44 -18.72 15.70 8.55
CA GLY A 44 -19.09 16.48 7.36
C GLY A 44 -17.91 16.89 6.47
N TYR A 45 -16.74 16.28 6.66
CA TYR A 45 -15.58 16.45 5.79
C TYR A 45 -15.68 15.52 4.58
N VAL A 46 -16.59 15.86 3.67
CA VAL A 46 -16.87 15.07 2.46
C VAL A 46 -16.78 15.92 1.20
N MET A 47 -16.41 15.27 0.09
CA MET A 47 -16.52 15.76 -1.27
C MET A 47 -17.44 14.82 -2.05
N GLU A 48 -18.29 15.39 -2.89
CA GLU A 48 -19.17 14.63 -3.78
C GLU A 48 -18.67 14.75 -5.21
N PHE A 49 -18.66 13.62 -5.91
CA PHE A 49 -18.27 13.53 -7.31
C PHE A 49 -19.35 12.84 -8.12
N ASP A 50 -19.69 13.39 -9.28
CA ASP A 50 -20.48 12.67 -10.27
C ASP A 50 -19.55 11.77 -11.10
N ASN A 51 -19.71 10.46 -10.92
CA ASN A 51 -19.05 9.45 -11.74
C ASN A 51 -20.07 8.76 -12.63
N GLN A 52 -20.22 9.25 -13.86
CA GLN A 52 -21.09 8.67 -14.89
C GLN A 52 -22.56 8.52 -14.43
N GLY A 53 -23.09 9.53 -13.72
CA GLY A 53 -24.47 9.56 -13.24
C GLY A 53 -24.65 8.97 -11.83
N THR A 54 -23.58 8.53 -11.17
CA THR A 54 -23.59 8.10 -9.76
C THR A 54 -22.84 9.11 -8.91
N LEU A 55 -23.54 9.70 -7.93
CA LEU A 55 -22.93 10.53 -6.88
C LEU A 55 -22.10 9.63 -5.95
N VAL A 56 -20.79 9.85 -5.95
CA VAL A 56 -19.83 9.18 -5.08
C VAL A 56 -19.34 10.16 -4.03
N THR A 57 -19.53 9.82 -2.75
CA THR A 57 -19.03 10.59 -1.61
C THR A 57 -17.67 10.06 -1.18
N LEU A 58 -16.68 10.95 -1.07
CA LEU A 58 -15.32 10.63 -0.60
C LEU A 58 -14.93 11.57 0.54
N PRO A 59 -14.05 11.14 1.47
CA PRO A 59 -13.55 11.99 2.55
C PRO A 59 -12.70 13.16 2.02
N ASP A 60 -12.94 14.36 2.54
CA ASP A 60 -12.10 15.54 2.31
C ASP A 60 -11.02 15.66 3.38
N TYR A 61 -9.95 14.90 3.21
CA TYR A 61 -8.81 14.96 4.13
C TYR A 61 -8.21 16.36 4.21
N LYS A 62 -8.16 17.11 3.11
CA LYS A 62 -7.58 18.46 3.11
C LYS A 62 -8.37 19.38 4.04
N ARG A 63 -9.70 19.40 3.91
CA ARG A 63 -10.56 20.18 4.81
C ARG A 63 -10.48 19.69 6.24
N ALA A 64 -10.49 18.37 6.47
CA ALA A 64 -10.38 17.81 7.81
C ALA A 64 -9.10 18.29 8.54
N PHE A 65 -7.95 18.23 7.87
CA PHE A 65 -6.66 18.67 8.44
C PHE A 65 -6.55 20.20 8.59
N GLN A 66 -7.22 20.99 7.75
CA GLN A 66 -7.19 22.46 7.82
C GLN A 66 -8.17 23.04 8.84
N GLU A 67 -9.35 22.43 8.99
CA GLU A 67 -10.45 22.96 9.80
C GLU A 67 -10.46 22.39 11.23
N ASN A 68 -9.82 21.24 11.48
CA ASN A 68 -9.91 20.53 12.76
C ASN A 68 -8.58 20.49 13.54
N THR A 69 -8.42 21.39 14.50
CA THR A 69 -7.22 21.44 15.36
C THR A 69 -7.07 20.22 16.27
N ASP A 70 -8.18 19.63 16.72
CA ASP A 70 -8.17 18.43 17.54
C ASP A 70 -7.63 17.21 16.76
N LEU A 71 -8.01 17.08 15.49
CA LEU A 71 -7.46 16.06 14.59
C LEU A 71 -5.95 16.20 14.43
N LEU A 72 -5.44 17.42 14.26
CA LEU A 72 -4.00 17.67 14.16
C LEU A 72 -3.26 17.19 15.41
N LEU A 73 -3.79 17.49 16.59
CA LEU A 73 -3.20 17.04 17.85
C LEU A 73 -3.24 15.52 18.00
N VAL A 74 -4.34 14.88 17.61
CA VAL A 74 -4.49 13.43 17.62
C VAL A 74 -3.48 12.76 16.69
N VAL A 75 -3.40 13.22 15.43
CA VAL A 75 -2.50 12.69 14.41
C VAL A 75 -1.04 12.89 14.82
N ALA A 76 -0.68 14.08 15.33
CA ALA A 76 0.66 14.34 15.85
C ALA A 76 1.01 13.40 16.99
N LYS A 77 0.08 13.20 17.96
CA LYS A 77 0.37 12.36 19.13
C LYS A 77 0.49 10.89 18.79
N LEU A 78 -0.37 10.37 17.92
CA LEU A 78 -0.25 9.00 17.40
C LEU A 78 1.03 8.83 16.58
N GLY A 79 1.38 9.84 15.78
CA GLY A 79 2.66 9.92 15.09
C GLY A 79 3.83 9.74 16.07
N GLU A 80 3.95 10.59 17.09
CA GLU A 80 4.99 10.47 18.12
C GLU A 80 5.09 9.05 18.70
N LEU A 81 3.96 8.45 19.08
CA LEU A 81 3.93 7.09 19.61
C LEU A 81 4.47 6.05 18.63
N MET A 82 4.25 6.22 17.33
CA MET A 82 4.75 5.31 16.29
C MET A 82 6.22 5.57 15.95
N ALA A 83 6.64 6.85 15.94
CA ALA A 83 8.04 7.22 15.77
C ALA A 83 8.92 6.66 16.90
N GLU A 84 8.43 6.66 18.14
CA GLU A 84 9.12 6.04 19.28
C GLU A 84 9.36 4.52 19.09
N ARG A 85 8.47 3.82 18.35
CA ARG A 85 8.68 2.41 17.94
C ARG A 85 9.52 2.25 16.66
N GLY A 86 10.05 3.36 16.14
CA GLY A 86 10.95 3.39 15.00
C GLY A 86 10.28 3.26 13.64
N PHE A 87 9.00 3.63 13.50
CA PHE A 87 8.36 3.73 12.19
C PHE A 87 8.67 5.09 11.55
N PRO A 88 9.18 5.13 10.30
CA PRO A 88 9.29 6.38 9.55
C PRO A 88 7.91 6.95 9.26
N LEU A 89 7.68 8.20 9.63
CA LEU A 89 6.39 8.87 9.43
C LEU A 89 6.41 9.78 8.23
N GLU A 90 5.34 9.74 7.46
CA GLU A 90 5.02 10.73 6.45
C GLU A 90 3.73 11.45 6.85
N THR A 91 3.78 12.78 6.94
CA THR A 91 2.61 13.56 7.36
C THR A 91 1.70 13.83 6.18
N MET A 92 0.40 13.70 6.40
CA MET A 92 -0.59 13.97 5.35
C MET A 92 -0.50 15.44 4.87
N GLU A 93 -0.30 16.39 5.79
CA GLU A 93 -0.12 17.80 5.44
C GLU A 93 1.10 18.03 4.54
N GLY A 94 2.22 17.34 4.83
CA GLY A 94 3.43 17.39 4.02
C GLY A 94 3.19 16.85 2.61
N ALA A 95 2.53 15.70 2.51
CA ALA A 95 2.17 15.11 1.22
C ALA A 95 1.20 16.00 0.43
N LEU A 96 0.16 16.57 1.07
CA LEU A 96 -0.77 17.52 0.44
C LEU A 96 -0.07 18.79 -0.06
N LYS A 97 0.89 19.33 0.70
CA LYS A 97 1.65 20.51 0.31
C LYS A 97 2.57 20.22 -0.88
N THR A 98 3.27 19.09 -0.86
CA THR A 98 4.08 18.64 -2.00
C THR A 98 3.22 18.48 -3.24
N LEU A 99 2.03 17.89 -3.12
CA LEU A 99 1.11 17.77 -4.26
C LEU A 99 0.59 19.10 -4.78
N ALA A 100 0.31 20.06 -3.89
CA ALA A 100 -0.09 21.40 -4.30
C ALA A 100 1.05 22.09 -5.08
N SER A 101 2.31 21.89 -4.65
CA SER A 101 3.49 22.37 -5.38
C SER A 101 3.65 21.67 -6.73
N GLU A 102 3.60 20.33 -6.76
CA GLU A 102 3.66 19.53 -7.99
C GLU A 102 2.54 19.95 -8.96
N SER A 103 1.32 20.15 -8.48
CA SER A 103 0.19 20.61 -9.31
C SER A 103 0.37 22.02 -9.85
N ALA A 104 1.00 22.92 -9.07
CA ALA A 104 1.30 24.28 -9.52
C ALA A 104 2.41 24.27 -10.57
N GLU A 105 3.44 23.44 -10.38
CA GLU A 105 4.50 23.21 -11.37
C GLU A 105 3.92 22.61 -12.66
N ASP A 106 3.09 21.57 -12.56
CA ASP A 106 2.43 20.93 -13.69
C ASP A 106 1.52 21.89 -14.48
N ALA A 107 0.84 22.82 -13.80
CA ALA A 107 0.05 23.86 -14.44
C ALA A 107 0.89 24.91 -15.18
N MET A 108 2.17 25.07 -14.79
CA MET A 108 3.13 25.95 -15.45
C MET A 108 3.94 25.25 -16.55
N LEU A 109 3.89 23.92 -16.62
CA LEU A 109 4.57 23.12 -17.63
C LEU A 109 3.73 23.06 -18.92
N THR A 110 4.10 23.88 -19.90
CA THR A 110 3.59 23.79 -21.26
C THR A 110 4.54 22.95 -22.12
N SER A 111 4.02 21.97 -22.85
CA SER A 111 4.83 21.23 -23.83
C SER A 111 5.33 22.16 -24.95
N LYS A 112 6.39 21.75 -25.67
CA LYS A 112 6.88 22.48 -26.85
C LYS A 112 5.82 22.68 -27.95
N THR A 113 4.71 21.94 -27.89
CA THR A 113 3.56 22.01 -28.81
C THR A 113 2.32 22.66 -28.19
N GLY A 114 2.42 23.28 -27.01
CA GLY A 114 1.33 24.03 -26.38
C GLY A 114 0.27 23.19 -25.64
N ALA A 115 0.40 21.86 -25.60
CA ALA A 115 -0.47 21.01 -24.80
C ALA A 115 -0.08 21.09 -23.31
N GLY A 116 -1.07 21.31 -22.45
CA GLY A 116 -0.93 21.25 -20.99
C GLY A 116 -1.02 19.83 -20.46
N ILE A 117 -0.64 19.64 -19.20
CA ILE A 117 -0.74 18.35 -18.50
C ILE A 117 -2.20 18.13 -18.10
N SER A 118 -2.81 17.04 -18.58
CA SER A 118 -4.15 16.62 -18.16
C SER A 118 -3.99 15.58 -17.04
N GLU A 119 -4.44 15.95 -15.85
CA GLU A 119 -4.46 15.05 -14.69
C GLU A 119 -5.89 14.95 -14.15
N ASN A 120 -6.38 13.72 -13.97
CA ASN A 120 -7.70 13.47 -13.40
C ASN A 120 -7.65 13.66 -11.87
N PRO A 121 -8.69 14.24 -11.22
CA PRO A 121 -8.82 14.31 -9.76
C PRO A 121 -8.53 13.00 -9.01
N ILE A 122 -8.88 11.85 -9.60
CA ILE A 122 -8.58 10.53 -9.03
C ILE A 122 -7.06 10.26 -8.99
N ASP A 123 -6.32 10.71 -10.00
CA ASP A 123 -4.87 10.53 -10.06
C ASP A 123 -4.15 11.46 -9.07
N LYS A 124 -4.70 12.66 -8.84
CA LYS A 124 -4.26 13.55 -7.75
C LYS A 124 -4.44 12.89 -6.39
N LEU A 125 -5.60 12.29 -6.14
CA LEU A 125 -5.91 11.61 -4.88
C LEU A 125 -5.03 10.36 -4.66
N LYS A 126 -4.66 9.66 -5.74
CA LYS A 126 -3.70 8.54 -5.69
C LYS A 126 -2.26 9.00 -5.43
N LYS A 127 -1.82 10.12 -6.01
CA LYS A 127 -0.50 10.70 -5.73
C LYS A 127 -0.35 11.14 -4.27
N THR A 128 -1.46 11.34 -3.55
CA THR A 128 -1.51 11.66 -2.12
C THR A 128 -1.13 10.47 -1.24
N ALA A 129 -1.38 9.25 -1.69
CA ALA A 129 -1.15 8.01 -0.96
C ALA A 129 0.29 7.47 -1.15
N LYS A 130 1.31 8.27 -0.80
CA LYS A 130 2.74 7.86 -0.97
C LYS A 130 3.28 6.98 0.17
N ALA A 131 2.59 6.93 1.30
CA ALA A 131 2.99 6.05 2.39
C ALA A 131 2.67 4.59 2.06
N ASP A 132 3.56 3.68 2.47
CA ASP A 132 3.32 2.23 2.33
C ASP A 132 2.08 1.79 3.13
N ILE A 133 1.78 2.46 4.25
CA ILE A 133 0.71 2.08 5.18
C ILE A 133 -0.05 3.30 5.67
N TRP A 134 -1.38 3.17 5.71
CA TRP A 134 -2.28 4.13 6.31
C TRP A 134 -2.71 3.64 7.70
N MET A 135 -2.39 4.40 8.74
CA MET A 135 -2.91 4.21 10.08
C MET A 135 -4.16 5.08 10.25
N GLN A 136 -5.32 4.48 10.06
CA GLN A 136 -6.60 5.14 10.26
C GLN A 136 -6.96 5.18 11.75
N VAL A 137 -7.42 6.33 12.21
CA VAL A 137 -7.98 6.51 13.55
C VAL A 137 -9.44 6.98 13.48
N THR A 138 -10.29 6.32 14.25
CA THR A 138 -11.63 6.79 14.63
C THR A 138 -11.67 6.95 16.13
N TRP A 139 -12.26 8.02 16.63
CA TRP A 139 -12.50 8.16 18.07
C TRP A 139 -13.84 8.81 18.37
N THR A 140 -14.39 8.43 19.51
CA THR A 140 -15.63 8.97 20.07
C THR A 140 -15.38 9.37 21.51
N ILE A 141 -15.79 10.58 21.88
CA ILE A 141 -15.71 11.08 23.25
C ILE A 141 -16.99 10.65 23.97
N ASN A 142 -16.86 9.81 25.00
CA ASN A 142 -17.97 9.48 25.88
C ASN A 142 -17.95 10.43 27.07
N GLN A 143 -19.11 10.91 27.50
CA GLN A 143 -19.22 11.81 28.64
C GLN A 143 -20.29 11.33 29.62
N VAL A 144 -19.89 11.18 30.89
CA VAL A 144 -20.78 10.83 32.01
C VAL A 144 -20.54 11.84 33.13
N GLY A 145 -21.43 12.84 33.22
CA GLY A 145 -21.25 13.97 34.14
C GLY A 145 -19.95 14.75 33.84
N PRO A 146 -19.07 15.00 34.84
CA PRO A 146 -17.79 15.67 34.63
C PRO A 146 -16.71 14.74 34.05
N LYS A 147 -16.98 13.43 33.98
CA LYS A 147 -16.03 12.43 33.49
C LYS A 147 -16.12 12.29 31.98
N LYS A 148 -14.97 12.17 31.33
CA LYS A 148 -14.85 11.89 29.90
C LYS A 148 -13.99 10.65 29.69
N SER A 149 -14.32 9.84 28.69
CA SER A 149 -13.47 8.76 28.20
C SER A 149 -13.44 8.79 26.67
N ILE A 150 -12.51 8.06 26.07
CA ILE A 150 -12.41 7.93 24.62
C ILE A 150 -12.54 6.48 24.23
N THR A 151 -13.50 6.19 23.35
CA THR A 151 -13.52 4.95 22.58
C THR A 151 -12.78 5.20 21.27
N PHE A 152 -11.87 4.32 20.90
CA PHE A 152 -11.08 4.46 19.68
C PHE A 152 -11.05 3.16 18.86
N ILE A 153 -10.80 3.33 17.57
CA ILE A 153 -10.49 2.27 16.62
C ILE A 153 -9.26 2.73 15.83
N LEU A 154 -8.26 1.86 15.76
CA LEU A 154 -7.05 1.99 14.96
C LEU A 154 -7.01 0.86 13.93
N GLN A 155 -6.77 1.21 12.68
CA GLN A 155 -6.62 0.26 11.59
C GLN A 155 -5.35 0.60 10.82
N GLY A 156 -4.46 -0.37 10.64
CA GLY A 156 -3.36 -0.28 9.69
C GLY A 156 -3.80 -0.89 8.36
N LEU A 157 -3.87 -0.09 7.31
CA LEU A 157 -4.20 -0.51 5.95
C LEU A 157 -2.94 -0.48 5.08
N ASP A 158 -2.66 -1.58 4.38
CA ASP A 158 -1.61 -1.60 3.36
C ASP A 158 -2.09 -0.83 2.11
N ALA A 159 -1.34 0.21 1.72
CA ALA A 159 -1.72 1.10 0.62
C ALA A 159 -1.72 0.43 -0.77
N TYR A 160 -1.17 -0.79 -0.86
CA TYR A 160 -1.08 -1.54 -2.10
C TYR A 160 -2.30 -2.45 -2.31
N THR A 161 -2.77 -3.11 -1.25
CA THR A 161 -3.87 -4.08 -1.33
C THR A 161 -5.18 -3.60 -0.74
N ASP A 162 -5.19 -2.43 -0.09
CA ASP A 162 -6.30 -1.91 0.71
C ASP A 162 -6.70 -2.84 1.87
N LYS A 163 -5.87 -3.84 2.20
CA LYS A 163 -6.15 -4.80 3.26
C LYS A 163 -5.80 -4.22 4.62
N GLN A 164 -6.63 -4.54 5.60
CA GLN A 164 -6.28 -4.32 6.99
C GLN A 164 -5.20 -5.33 7.43
N ILE A 165 -4.05 -4.81 7.83
CA ILE A 165 -2.87 -5.56 8.26
C ILE A 165 -2.63 -5.45 9.77
N ALA A 166 -3.25 -4.48 10.43
CA ALA A 166 -3.23 -4.33 11.88
C ALA A 166 -4.55 -3.73 12.40
N GLY A 167 -4.94 -4.09 13.61
CA GLY A 167 -6.13 -3.55 14.28
C GLY A 167 -5.93 -3.40 15.78
N ALA A 168 -6.51 -2.33 16.33
CA ALA A 168 -6.65 -2.13 17.77
C ALA A 168 -7.91 -1.30 18.05
N SER A 169 -8.61 -1.62 19.13
CA SER A 169 -9.77 -0.85 19.57
C SER A 169 -9.94 -0.99 21.07
N GLY A 170 -10.52 0.01 21.70
CA GLY A 170 -10.79 -0.01 23.13
C GLY A 170 -11.43 1.28 23.62
N THR A 171 -11.75 1.30 24.91
CA THR A 171 -12.23 2.49 25.62
C THR A 171 -11.26 2.79 26.74
N GLY A 172 -10.73 4.01 26.75
CA GLY A 172 -9.85 4.49 27.81
C GLY A 172 -10.57 4.68 29.14
N ASN A 173 -9.79 4.86 30.20
CA ASN A 173 -10.31 5.18 31.53
C ASN A 173 -11.11 6.49 31.53
N GLU A 174 -12.07 6.58 32.45
CA GLU A 174 -12.78 7.83 32.72
C GLU A 174 -11.85 8.84 33.42
N LEU A 175 -11.69 10.01 32.82
CA LEU A 175 -10.82 11.08 33.29
C LEU A 175 -11.63 12.37 33.50
N ILE A 176 -11.19 13.20 34.45
CA ILE A 176 -11.77 14.52 34.72
C ILE A 176 -10.71 15.57 34.41
N GLY A 177 -11.06 16.56 33.58
CA GLY A 177 -10.17 17.69 33.25
C GLY A 177 -9.01 17.37 32.30
N ALA A 178 -8.88 16.12 31.82
CA ALA A 178 -7.86 15.75 30.84
C ALA A 178 -8.17 16.30 29.44
N THR A 179 -7.13 16.69 28.70
CA THR A 179 -7.25 17.15 27.31
C THR A 179 -7.47 15.96 26.37
N LEU A 180 -8.06 16.22 25.19
CA LEU A 180 -8.31 15.19 24.18
C LEU A 180 -7.06 14.35 23.84
N PRO A 181 -5.88 14.94 23.57
CA PRO A 181 -4.69 14.17 23.23
C PRO A 181 -4.21 13.26 24.37
N VAL A 182 -4.32 13.73 25.62
CA VAL A 182 -3.94 12.95 26.81
C VAL A 182 -4.88 11.77 27.01
N MET A 183 -6.19 12.00 26.87
CA MET A 183 -7.19 10.94 26.96
C MET A 183 -6.96 9.88 25.86
N LEU A 184 -6.68 10.31 24.62
CA LEU A 184 -6.48 9.39 23.51
C LEU A 184 -5.18 8.60 23.67
N GLN A 185 -4.08 9.28 24.01
CA GLN A 185 -2.81 8.63 24.31
C GLN A 185 -3.00 7.55 25.37
N THR A 186 -3.65 7.89 26.48
CA THR A 186 -3.87 6.95 27.59
C THR A 186 -4.72 5.76 27.15
N ALA A 187 -5.76 5.99 26.33
CA ALA A 187 -6.59 4.92 25.80
C ALA A 187 -5.80 3.98 24.87
N VAL A 188 -4.98 4.55 23.98
CA VAL A 188 -4.25 3.80 22.95
C VAL A 188 -3.02 3.06 23.48
N LEU A 189 -2.35 3.59 24.52
CA LEU A 189 -1.09 3.06 25.05
C LEU A 189 -1.13 1.57 25.41
N SER A 190 -2.26 1.08 25.93
CA SER A 190 -2.41 -0.34 26.30
C SER A 190 -2.60 -1.28 25.11
N HIS A 191 -2.90 -0.75 23.92
CA HIS A 191 -3.20 -1.52 22.72
C HIS A 191 -2.16 -1.35 21.61
N ILE A 192 -1.35 -0.28 21.66
CA ILE A 192 -0.43 0.09 20.59
C ILE A 192 0.69 -0.94 20.41
N ASP A 193 1.14 -1.62 21.46
CA ASP A 193 2.21 -2.60 21.33
C ASP A 193 1.75 -3.84 20.55
N ASN A 194 0.53 -4.32 20.80
CA ASN A 194 -0.07 -5.40 20.01
C ASN A 194 -0.36 -4.96 18.56
N PHE A 195 -0.77 -3.70 18.36
CA PHE A 195 -0.92 -3.13 17.02
C PHE A 195 0.41 -3.16 16.25
N ASN A 196 1.52 -2.79 16.90
CA ASN A 196 2.84 -2.82 16.29
C ASN A 196 3.33 -4.24 15.99
N VAL A 197 3.04 -5.22 16.84
CA VAL A 197 3.37 -6.63 16.57
C VAL A 197 2.69 -7.12 15.29
N GLN A 198 1.43 -6.75 15.07
CA GLN A 198 0.71 -7.08 13.83
C GLN A 198 1.36 -6.42 12.60
N LEU A 199 1.71 -5.13 12.68
CA LEU A 199 2.42 -4.44 11.60
C LEU A 199 3.76 -5.09 11.28
N MET A 200 4.57 -5.37 12.30
CA MET A 200 5.88 -6.01 12.12
C MET A 200 5.74 -7.40 11.50
N THR A 201 4.76 -8.19 11.94
CA THR A 201 4.47 -9.51 11.36
C THR A 201 4.15 -9.42 9.87
N HIS A 202 3.35 -8.41 9.48
CA HIS A 202 3.05 -8.16 8.07
C HIS A 202 4.29 -7.77 7.26
N PHE A 203 5.20 -6.97 7.84
CA PHE A 203 6.43 -6.59 7.14
C PHE A 203 7.37 -7.76 6.97
N ASP A 204 7.59 -8.54 8.02
CA ASP A 204 8.45 -9.72 7.95
C ASP A 204 7.93 -10.71 6.91
N ASP A 205 6.60 -10.85 6.80
CA ASP A 205 5.98 -11.61 5.71
C ASP A 205 6.26 -10.99 4.34
N MET A 206 6.07 -9.69 4.16
CA MET A 206 6.35 -8.99 2.90
C MET A 206 7.82 -9.06 2.49
N PHE A 207 8.76 -8.95 3.43
CA PHE A 207 10.19 -9.07 3.16
C PHE A 207 10.57 -10.49 2.77
N ARG A 208 10.01 -11.49 3.44
CA ARG A 208 10.34 -12.91 3.19
C ARG A 208 9.63 -13.46 1.95
N ASN A 209 8.37 -13.10 1.76
CA ASN A 209 7.47 -13.71 0.77
C ASN A 209 7.11 -12.75 -0.37
N GLY A 210 7.66 -11.54 -0.39
CA GLY A 210 7.36 -10.54 -1.40
C GLY A 210 6.14 -9.68 -1.07
N ARG A 211 6.03 -8.56 -1.76
CA ARG A 211 4.88 -7.65 -1.65
C ARG A 211 3.68 -8.25 -2.36
N GLU A 212 2.51 -8.06 -1.76
CA GLU A 212 1.25 -8.50 -2.34
C GLU A 212 0.68 -7.43 -3.29
N ILE A 213 0.20 -7.87 -4.45
CA ILE A 213 -0.48 -7.02 -5.44
C ILE A 213 -1.73 -7.71 -5.99
N VAL A 214 -2.54 -6.93 -6.72
CA VAL A 214 -3.69 -7.41 -7.49
C VAL A 214 -3.42 -7.21 -8.98
N ILE A 215 -3.62 -8.27 -9.77
CA ILE A 215 -3.52 -8.21 -11.23
C ILE A 215 -4.88 -8.50 -11.82
N ARG A 216 -5.32 -7.63 -12.73
CA ARG A 216 -6.56 -7.81 -13.48
C ARG A 216 -6.24 -7.86 -14.96
N ILE A 217 -6.84 -8.82 -15.65
CA ILE A 217 -6.75 -8.94 -17.11
C ILE A 217 -8.16 -8.82 -17.66
N LYS A 218 -8.32 -8.02 -18.70
CA LYS A 218 -9.58 -7.78 -19.40
C LYS A 218 -9.32 -7.67 -20.89
N LYS A 219 -10.35 -7.79 -21.70
CA LYS A 219 -10.29 -7.38 -23.11
C LYS A 219 -11.11 -6.11 -23.36
N PHE A 220 -10.78 -5.41 -24.45
CA PHE A 220 -11.72 -4.50 -25.07
C PHE A 220 -12.79 -5.28 -25.83
N ASP A 221 -14.01 -4.77 -25.86
CA ASP A 221 -15.12 -5.38 -26.60
C ASP A 221 -14.84 -5.42 -28.11
N SER A 222 -14.03 -4.48 -28.61
CA SER A 222 -13.57 -4.40 -29.99
C SER A 222 -12.54 -5.47 -30.37
N TRP A 223 -12.02 -6.24 -29.43
CA TRP A 223 -11.05 -7.30 -29.71
C TRP A 223 -11.76 -8.63 -29.94
N ASP A 224 -11.60 -9.17 -31.15
CA ASP A 224 -12.18 -10.45 -31.58
C ASP A 224 -11.58 -11.68 -30.86
N GLY A 225 -10.49 -11.50 -30.11
CA GLY A 225 -9.93 -12.56 -29.27
C GLY A 225 -10.57 -12.63 -27.88
N ASP A 226 -10.18 -13.65 -27.14
CA ASP A 226 -10.55 -13.86 -25.75
C ASP A 226 -9.41 -14.57 -24.99
N LEU A 227 -9.65 -14.86 -23.71
CA LEU A 227 -8.70 -15.52 -22.81
C LEU A 227 -8.70 -17.05 -22.92
N GLU A 228 -9.67 -17.63 -23.62
CA GLU A 228 -9.77 -19.07 -23.88
C GLU A 228 -9.19 -19.44 -25.27
N LYS A 229 -8.79 -18.42 -26.06
CA LYS A 229 -8.13 -18.62 -27.34
C LYS A 229 -6.88 -19.48 -27.20
N GLU A 230 -6.83 -20.55 -28.00
CA GLU A 230 -5.71 -21.47 -28.02
C GLU A 230 -4.50 -20.91 -28.80
N PHE A 231 -3.33 -21.08 -28.20
CA PHE A 231 -2.02 -20.88 -28.81
C PHE A 231 -1.23 -22.17 -28.59
N ASP A 232 -0.70 -22.77 -29.65
CA ASP A 232 0.11 -24.00 -29.57
C ASP A 232 -0.50 -25.12 -28.69
N GLY A 233 -1.84 -25.27 -28.72
CA GLY A 233 -2.58 -26.31 -28.00
C GLY A 233 -2.84 -26.03 -26.51
N LYS A 234 -2.65 -24.78 -26.04
CA LYS A 234 -3.04 -24.34 -24.69
C LYS A 234 -3.77 -22.99 -24.77
N GLU A 235 -4.76 -22.80 -23.92
CA GLU A 235 -5.50 -21.54 -23.82
C GLU A 235 -4.65 -20.39 -23.24
N LEU A 236 -4.95 -19.15 -23.65
CA LEU A 236 -4.23 -17.95 -23.23
C LEU A 236 -4.23 -17.75 -21.70
N ASN A 237 -5.35 -18.04 -21.04
CA ASN A 237 -5.49 -18.03 -19.58
C ASN A 237 -4.41 -18.89 -18.89
N GLY A 238 -4.13 -20.08 -19.40
CA GLY A 238 -3.17 -21.03 -18.87
C GLY A 238 -1.74 -20.54 -19.06
N TYR A 239 -1.43 -19.85 -20.17
CA TYR A 239 -0.13 -19.21 -20.36
C TYR A 239 0.09 -18.06 -19.39
N ILE A 240 -0.94 -17.28 -19.09
CA ILE A 240 -0.89 -16.19 -18.12
C ILE A 240 -0.62 -16.77 -16.71
N GLU A 241 -1.33 -17.81 -16.30
CA GLU A 241 -1.11 -18.48 -15.01
C GLU A 241 0.29 -19.10 -14.91
N GLU A 242 0.78 -19.72 -15.98
CA GLU A 242 2.13 -20.27 -16.03
C GLU A 242 3.18 -19.16 -15.90
N TRP A 243 2.97 -18.02 -16.55
CA TRP A 243 3.83 -16.86 -16.41
C TRP A 243 3.83 -16.36 -14.96
N LEU A 244 2.66 -16.23 -14.32
CA LEU A 244 2.58 -15.83 -12.91
C LEU A 244 3.26 -16.85 -12.00
N THR A 245 3.08 -18.14 -12.23
CA THR A 245 3.74 -19.22 -11.47
C THR A 245 5.25 -19.10 -11.51
N LYS A 246 5.81 -18.74 -12.68
CA LYS A 246 7.26 -18.58 -12.87
C LYS A 246 7.83 -17.29 -12.29
N ASN A 247 7.05 -16.21 -12.29
CA ASN A 247 7.54 -14.86 -11.97
C ASN A 247 7.15 -14.40 -10.55
N CYS A 248 6.14 -15.01 -9.93
CA CYS A 248 5.77 -14.72 -8.55
C CYS A 248 6.72 -15.41 -7.56
N VAL A 249 6.90 -14.81 -6.40
CA VAL A 249 7.69 -15.37 -5.30
C VAL A 249 7.06 -16.71 -4.89
N GLN A 250 7.80 -17.80 -5.09
CA GLN A 250 7.34 -19.18 -4.86
C GLN A 250 6.06 -19.54 -5.64
N GLY A 251 5.78 -18.88 -6.77
CA GLY A 251 4.56 -19.08 -7.54
C GLY A 251 3.28 -18.72 -6.79
N ARG A 252 3.34 -17.86 -5.76
CA ARG A 252 2.19 -17.51 -4.92
C ARG A 252 1.30 -16.46 -5.58
N PHE A 253 0.11 -16.88 -5.96
CA PHE A 253 -1.02 -16.04 -6.36
C PHE A 253 -2.31 -16.82 -6.16
N SER A 254 -3.46 -16.15 -6.27
CA SER A 254 -4.77 -16.78 -6.25
C SER A 254 -5.62 -16.28 -7.40
N THR A 255 -6.01 -17.20 -8.29
CA THR A 255 -7.00 -16.92 -9.34
C THR A 255 -8.37 -16.85 -8.68
N THR A 256 -8.94 -15.65 -8.62
CA THR A 256 -10.28 -15.40 -8.04
C THR A 256 -11.36 -15.58 -9.08
N ASP A 257 -11.16 -15.02 -10.26
CA ASP A 257 -12.08 -15.11 -11.39
C ASP A 257 -11.29 -15.45 -12.64
N SER A 258 -11.82 -16.33 -13.49
CA SER A 258 -11.31 -16.63 -14.81
C SER A 258 -12.47 -16.94 -15.74
N THR A 259 -12.61 -16.15 -16.79
CA THR A 259 -13.58 -16.32 -17.88
C THR A 259 -12.90 -15.94 -19.20
N GLU A 260 -13.53 -16.23 -20.33
CA GLU A 260 -13.13 -15.75 -21.65
C GLU A 260 -12.83 -14.22 -21.71
N ASN A 261 -13.51 -13.41 -20.89
CA ASN A 261 -13.44 -11.94 -20.96
C ASN A 261 -12.55 -11.29 -19.89
N MET A 262 -12.35 -11.96 -18.76
CA MET A 262 -11.53 -11.42 -17.69
C MET A 262 -10.86 -12.47 -16.80
N MET A 263 -9.71 -12.08 -16.23
CA MET A 263 -9.09 -12.77 -15.10
C MET A 263 -8.83 -11.80 -13.96
N LEU A 264 -9.01 -12.26 -12.73
CA LEU A 264 -8.65 -11.53 -11.52
C LEU A 264 -7.74 -12.40 -10.65
N PHE A 265 -6.52 -11.91 -10.45
CA PHE A 265 -5.55 -12.49 -9.55
C PHE A 265 -5.41 -11.62 -8.31
N LYS A 266 -5.58 -12.23 -7.14
CA LYS A 266 -5.32 -11.63 -5.84
C LYS A 266 -4.17 -12.35 -5.17
N GLN A 267 -3.66 -11.78 -4.08
CA GLN A 267 -2.57 -12.37 -3.31
C GLN A 267 -1.32 -12.68 -4.15
N VAL A 268 -1.11 -11.92 -5.23
CA VAL A 268 0.02 -12.11 -6.14
C VAL A 268 1.26 -11.60 -5.44
N ARG A 269 2.21 -12.48 -5.15
CA ARG A 269 3.44 -12.13 -4.45
C ARG A 269 4.55 -11.83 -5.44
N ILE A 270 4.98 -10.56 -5.45
CA ILE A 270 6.07 -10.10 -6.31
C ILE A 270 7.32 -9.81 -5.48
N PRO A 271 8.53 -9.96 -6.04
CA PRO A 271 9.75 -9.57 -5.36
C PRO A 271 9.72 -8.06 -5.06
N LEU A 272 10.43 -7.61 -4.02
CA LEU A 272 10.54 -6.19 -3.67
C LEU A 272 11.50 -5.42 -4.59
N TYR A 273 12.51 -6.12 -5.12
CA TYR A 273 13.54 -5.58 -5.99
C TYR A 273 13.67 -6.47 -7.22
N ASN A 274 13.95 -5.87 -8.37
CA ASN A 274 14.36 -6.61 -9.55
C ASN A 274 15.84 -7.04 -9.46
N GLU A 275 16.33 -7.77 -10.48
CA GLU A 275 17.71 -8.26 -10.55
C GLU A 275 18.76 -7.13 -10.52
N ALA A 276 18.39 -5.91 -10.93
CA ALA A 276 19.25 -4.74 -10.89
C ALA A 276 19.21 -4.00 -9.54
N GLY A 277 18.52 -4.55 -8.53
CA GLY A 277 18.38 -3.94 -7.20
C GLY A 277 17.42 -2.74 -7.16
N VAL A 278 16.63 -2.53 -8.21
CA VAL A 278 15.63 -1.45 -8.28
C VAL A 278 14.31 -1.93 -7.70
N ALA A 279 13.69 -1.12 -6.84
CA ALA A 279 12.38 -1.43 -6.28
C ALA A 279 11.33 -1.60 -7.38
N ILE A 280 10.50 -2.63 -7.24
CA ILE A 280 9.48 -3.02 -8.22
C ILE A 280 8.10 -2.87 -7.59
N ASP A 281 7.22 -2.20 -8.32
CA ASP A 281 5.80 -2.05 -8.01
C ASP A 281 4.96 -2.94 -8.94
N ALA A 282 3.63 -2.92 -8.75
CA ALA A 282 2.73 -3.70 -9.59
C ALA A 282 2.85 -3.32 -11.09
N LYS A 283 3.17 -2.05 -11.40
CA LYS A 283 3.41 -1.59 -12.77
C LYS A 283 4.65 -2.22 -13.37
N GLY A 284 5.77 -2.15 -12.65
CA GLY A 284 7.07 -2.71 -13.05
C GLY A 284 6.97 -4.22 -13.29
N PHE A 285 6.28 -4.94 -12.39
CA PHE A 285 6.01 -6.35 -12.56
C PHE A 285 5.16 -6.64 -13.80
N CYS A 286 4.02 -5.95 -13.95
CA CYS A 286 3.10 -6.20 -15.04
C CYS A 286 3.62 -5.75 -16.41
N LYS A 287 4.66 -4.90 -16.49
CA LYS A 287 5.39 -4.65 -17.74
C LYS A 287 6.02 -5.93 -18.30
N GLY A 288 6.45 -6.85 -17.42
CA GLY A 288 6.94 -8.16 -17.81
C GLY A 288 5.85 -8.97 -18.53
N LEU A 289 4.67 -9.08 -17.90
CA LEU A 289 3.52 -9.77 -18.48
C LEU A 289 3.02 -9.10 -19.76
N GLN A 290 2.93 -7.78 -19.79
CA GLN A 290 2.60 -7.02 -21.01
C GLN A 290 3.58 -7.33 -22.15
N SER A 291 4.88 -7.40 -21.86
CA SER A 291 5.91 -7.70 -22.87
C SER A 291 5.87 -9.15 -23.32
N TYR A 292 5.52 -10.07 -22.42
CA TYR A 292 5.30 -11.48 -22.73
C TYR A 292 4.15 -11.66 -23.73
N LEU A 293 3.00 -11.03 -23.47
CA LEU A 293 1.82 -11.09 -24.34
C LEU A 293 2.01 -10.39 -25.70
N LYS A 294 2.95 -9.44 -25.82
CA LYS A 294 3.27 -8.76 -27.09
C LYS A 294 4.18 -9.59 -28.01
N LYS A 295 4.87 -10.60 -27.47
CA LYS A 295 5.80 -11.44 -28.22
C LYS A 295 5.06 -12.63 -28.84
N ALA A 296 5.71 -13.29 -29.80
CA ALA A 296 5.25 -14.57 -30.30
C ALA A 296 5.17 -15.60 -29.14
N PRO A 297 4.16 -16.50 -29.14
CA PRO A 297 3.18 -16.74 -30.21
C PRO A 297 1.95 -15.82 -30.17
N PHE A 298 1.76 -15.04 -29.10
CA PHE A 298 0.50 -14.32 -28.86
C PHE A 298 0.32 -13.09 -29.75
N MET A 299 1.38 -12.26 -29.87
CA MET A 299 1.36 -11.01 -30.65
C MET A 299 0.17 -10.08 -30.29
N ILE A 300 -0.24 -10.05 -29.00
CA ILE A 300 -1.41 -9.32 -28.53
C ILE A 300 -1.02 -7.90 -28.11
N THR A 301 -1.56 -6.91 -28.83
CA THR A 301 -1.51 -5.51 -28.38
C THR A 301 -2.28 -5.37 -27.07
N ASN A 302 -1.68 -4.69 -26.09
CA ASN A 302 -2.31 -4.49 -24.80
C ASN A 302 -1.86 -3.19 -24.14
N LYS A 303 -2.75 -2.69 -23.28
CA LYS A 303 -2.61 -1.48 -22.47
C LYS A 303 -2.44 -1.86 -21.00
N LEU A 304 -1.46 -1.26 -20.34
CA LEU A 304 -1.24 -1.42 -18.90
C LEU A 304 -1.77 -0.16 -18.19
N MET A 305 -2.70 -0.36 -17.27
CA MET A 305 -3.32 0.69 -16.46
C MET A 305 -3.10 0.40 -14.98
N MET A 306 -2.99 1.45 -14.16
CA MET A 306 -2.78 1.35 -12.73
C MET A 306 -4.00 1.83 -11.96
N LYS A 307 -4.36 1.10 -10.90
CA LYS A 307 -5.29 1.56 -9.88
C LYS A 307 -4.54 1.59 -8.55
N GLY A 308 -4.13 2.79 -8.13
CA GLY A 308 -3.24 2.94 -6.97
C GLY A 308 -1.85 2.35 -7.23
N LEU A 309 -1.13 1.99 -6.15
CA LEU A 309 0.23 1.44 -6.22
C LEU A 309 0.27 -0.09 -6.33
N GLY A 310 -0.74 -0.79 -5.82
CA GLY A 310 -0.74 -2.25 -5.74
C GLY A 310 -1.75 -2.97 -6.64
N GLN A 311 -2.48 -2.26 -7.50
CA GLN A 311 -3.29 -2.93 -8.53
C GLN A 311 -2.88 -2.50 -9.95
N ALA A 312 -2.61 -3.49 -10.79
CA ALA A 312 -2.35 -3.33 -12.21
C ALA A 312 -3.44 -4.02 -13.04
N SER A 313 -3.84 -3.38 -14.13
CA SER A 313 -4.80 -3.92 -15.10
C SER A 313 -4.19 -3.97 -16.49
N ILE A 314 -4.16 -5.15 -17.10
CA ILE A 314 -3.78 -5.32 -18.51
C ILE A 314 -5.06 -5.48 -19.32
N VAL A 315 -5.26 -4.61 -20.30
CA VAL A 315 -6.40 -4.68 -21.22
C VAL A 315 -5.90 -5.10 -22.59
N LEU A 316 -6.39 -6.23 -23.08
CA LEU A 316 -6.03 -6.85 -24.34
C LEU A 316 -6.82 -6.26 -25.50
N GLY A 317 -6.19 -6.15 -26.67
CA GLY A 317 -6.80 -5.73 -27.93
C GLY A 317 -6.32 -4.39 -28.46
N GLU A 318 -6.00 -3.42 -27.59
CA GLU A 318 -5.65 -2.05 -27.99
C GLU A 318 -4.59 -1.40 -27.05
N LYS A 319 -4.21 -0.13 -27.31
CA LYS A 319 -3.14 0.61 -26.61
C LYS A 319 -3.63 1.84 -25.85
#